data_AF-X0RY85-F1
#
_entry.id   AF-X0RY85-F1
#
_cell.length_a   1.000
_cell.length_b   1.000
_cell.length_c   1.000
_cell.angle_alpha   90.00
_cell.angle_beta   90.00
_cell.angle_gamma   90.00
#
_symmetry.space_group_name_H-M   'P 1'
#
loop_
_entity.id
_entity.type
_entity.pdbx_description
1 polymer ?
#
loop_
_entity_poly.entity_id
_entity_poly.type
_entity_poly.pdbx_seq_one_letter_code
_entity_poly.pdbx_strand_id
1 'polypeptide(L)'
;MIACIISPLRIDKTYGDLLVTIARNGIPVACPAEPLCGATSPVTLAGTLVVQTVDSLLGVMLTQIVNPGTPVLFGSVATNTDLRDLKYLAGSVEMGLLNAAGAQMAQFYQLPFYATGGMTDSKTLDAQSGYESALTGLLCALSGANFIHDAAGLMEFAMTVSYEKYVMDNEILGMVMRAVDGIKVDDDTLAFDLIKQVGPGGDFIAARHT
;
A
#
# COMPACT_ATOMS: atom_id res chain seq x y z
N MET A 1 -11.36 -2.64 -12.18
CA MET A 1 -10.39 -2.83 -13.28
C MET A 1 -9.10 -2.09 -12.96
N ILE A 2 -7.97 -2.49 -13.52
CA ILE A 2 -6.69 -1.78 -13.39
C ILE A 2 -6.26 -1.31 -14.77
N ALA A 3 -5.91 -0.03 -14.91
CA ALA A 3 -5.35 0.55 -16.11
C ALA A 3 -4.11 1.37 -15.72
N CYS A 4 -2.93 0.81 -15.93
CA CYS A 4 -1.69 1.42 -15.52
C CYS A 4 -1.33 2.64 -16.37
N ILE A 5 -0.77 3.66 -15.71
CA ILE A 5 -0.16 4.80 -16.37
C ILE A 5 1.33 4.50 -16.54
N ILE A 6 1.85 4.69 -17.77
CA ILE A 6 3.23 4.37 -18.09
C ILE A 6 4.12 5.49 -17.58
N SER A 7 4.86 5.21 -16.52
CA SER A 7 5.84 6.15 -16.02
C SER A 7 7.09 6.21 -16.91
N PRO A 8 7.67 7.41 -17.13
CA PRO A 8 7.17 8.71 -16.68
C PRO A 8 6.23 9.37 -17.70
N LEU A 9 5.12 9.94 -17.20
CA LEU A 9 4.30 10.97 -17.88
C LEU A 9 3.65 10.52 -19.19
N ARG A 10 3.24 9.25 -19.30
CA ARG A 10 2.71 8.69 -20.54
C ARG A 10 1.47 7.82 -20.34
N ILE A 11 0.48 8.05 -21.21
CA ILE A 11 -0.61 7.11 -21.49
C ILE A 11 -0.42 6.64 -22.93
N ASP A 12 -0.18 5.35 -23.15
CA ASP A 12 -0.16 4.83 -24.51
C ASP A 12 -1.57 4.60 -25.03
N LYS A 13 -1.67 4.30 -26.33
CA LYS A 13 -2.94 4.09 -27.01
C LYS A 13 -3.75 2.95 -26.39
N THR A 14 -3.12 1.85 -25.99
CA THR A 14 -3.81 0.66 -25.49
C THR A 14 -4.45 0.92 -24.14
N TYR A 15 -3.68 1.41 -23.16
CA TYR A 15 -4.23 1.76 -21.85
C TYR A 15 -5.19 2.95 -21.92
N GLY A 16 -4.92 3.92 -22.82
CA GLY A 16 -5.84 5.03 -23.08
C GLY A 16 -7.20 4.57 -23.61
N ASP A 17 -7.22 3.75 -24.66
CA ASP A 17 -8.46 3.20 -25.25
C ASP A 17 -9.22 2.32 -24.22
N LEU A 18 -8.49 1.54 -23.41
CA LEU A 18 -9.06 0.76 -22.32
C LEU A 18 -9.73 1.65 -21.27
N LEU A 19 -9.03 2.69 -20.80
CA LEU A 19 -9.54 3.60 -19.78
C LEU A 19 -10.77 4.37 -20.27
N VAL A 20 -10.75 4.84 -21.52
CA VAL A 20 -11.90 5.48 -22.17
C VAL A 20 -13.09 4.52 -22.21
N THR A 21 -12.87 3.26 -22.57
CA THR A 21 -13.93 2.26 -22.66
C THR A 21 -14.53 1.97 -21.28
N ILE A 22 -13.69 1.76 -20.27
CA ILE A 22 -14.11 1.56 -18.88
C ILE A 22 -14.94 2.75 -18.38
N ALA A 23 -14.43 3.97 -18.58
CA ALA A 23 -15.08 5.18 -18.11
C ALA A 23 -16.44 5.43 -18.79
N ARG A 24 -16.55 5.22 -20.11
CA ARG A 24 -17.83 5.31 -20.84
C ARG A 24 -18.92 4.38 -20.29
N ASN A 25 -18.51 3.26 -19.71
CA ASN A 25 -19.42 2.28 -19.11
C ASN A 25 -19.61 2.48 -17.61
N GLY A 26 -18.99 3.49 -16.99
CA GLY A 26 -19.10 3.77 -15.56
C GLY A 26 -18.49 2.68 -14.65
N ILE A 27 -17.55 1.89 -15.18
CA ILE A 27 -16.94 0.79 -14.43
C ILE A 27 -15.83 1.35 -13.51
N PRO A 28 -15.77 0.94 -12.22
CA PRO A 28 -14.71 1.36 -11.32
C PRO A 28 -13.31 0.96 -11.80
N VAL A 29 -12.36 1.89 -11.70
CA VAL A 29 -11.00 1.70 -12.18
C VAL A 29 -9.94 2.23 -11.23
N ALA A 30 -8.87 1.46 -11.05
CA ALA A 30 -7.64 1.96 -10.46
C ALA A 30 -6.69 2.42 -11.56
N CYS A 31 -6.10 3.60 -11.36
CA CYS A 31 -5.10 4.18 -12.23
C CYS A 31 -3.74 4.23 -11.51
N PRO A 32 -3.11 3.07 -11.25
CA PRO A 32 -1.81 3.04 -10.64
C PRO A 32 -0.71 3.54 -11.58
N ALA A 33 0.27 4.24 -11.00
CA ALA A 33 1.52 4.59 -11.66
C ALA A 33 2.69 3.85 -11.01
N GLU A 34 3.66 3.45 -11.81
CA GLU A 34 4.81 2.64 -11.39
C GLU A 34 6.16 3.29 -11.78
N PRO A 35 6.48 4.46 -11.20
CA PRO A 35 7.82 5.01 -11.33
C PRO A 35 8.79 4.25 -10.42
N LEU A 36 9.93 3.85 -11.00
CA LEU A 36 11.04 3.21 -10.30
C LEU A 36 12.15 4.24 -10.06
N CYS A 37 12.52 4.45 -8.79
CA CYS A 37 13.62 5.33 -8.42
C CYS A 37 14.90 4.91 -9.14
N GLY A 38 15.47 5.82 -9.93
CA GLY A 38 16.73 5.58 -10.65
C GLY A 38 16.59 4.82 -11.96
N ALA A 39 15.37 4.50 -12.40
CA ALA A 39 15.09 3.91 -13.71
C ALA A 39 14.06 4.73 -14.50
N THR A 40 12.77 4.65 -14.14
CA THR A 40 11.68 5.38 -14.82
C THR A 40 11.31 6.68 -14.10
N SER A 41 12.07 7.06 -13.07
CA SER A 41 11.96 8.33 -12.34
C SER A 41 13.32 8.71 -11.71
N PRO A 42 13.47 9.94 -11.15
CA PRO A 42 14.68 10.31 -10.42
C PRO A 42 15.04 9.31 -9.32
N VAL A 43 16.31 9.22 -8.92
CA VAL A 43 16.72 8.31 -7.83
C VAL A 43 16.21 8.74 -6.45
N THR A 44 15.77 10.00 -6.32
CA THR A 44 15.31 10.56 -5.05
C THR A 44 13.83 10.26 -4.83
N LEU A 45 13.48 9.77 -3.63
CA LEU A 45 12.10 9.41 -3.28
C LEU A 45 11.12 10.57 -3.51
N ALA A 46 11.50 11.80 -3.16
CA ALA A 46 10.66 12.97 -3.39
C ALA A 46 10.41 13.24 -4.89
N GLY A 47 11.44 13.07 -5.73
CA GLY A 47 11.29 13.22 -7.18
C GLY A 47 10.41 12.14 -7.78
N THR A 48 10.57 10.89 -7.33
CA THR A 48 9.71 9.76 -7.70
C THR A 48 8.26 9.98 -7.28
N LEU A 49 8.02 10.49 -6.07
CA LEU A 49 6.67 10.78 -5.58
C LEU A 49 5.96 11.84 -6.44
N VAL A 50 6.69 12.86 -6.92
CA VAL A 50 6.14 13.84 -7.87
C VAL A 50 5.71 13.16 -9.17
N VAL A 51 6.56 12.30 -9.75
CA VAL A 51 6.24 11.55 -10.97
C VAL A 51 5.03 10.64 -10.75
N GLN A 52 5.04 9.87 -9.65
CA GLN A 52 3.94 8.99 -9.25
C GLN A 52 2.62 9.76 -9.18
N THR A 53 2.64 10.90 -8.47
CA THR A 53 1.43 11.71 -8.27
C THR A 53 0.89 12.22 -9.61
N VAL A 54 1.76 12.77 -10.46
CA VAL A 54 1.34 13.31 -11.76
C VAL A 54 0.78 12.19 -12.64
N ASP A 55 1.46 11.06 -12.73
CA ASP A 55 1.04 9.93 -13.55
C ASP A 55 -0.33 9.40 -13.11
N SER A 56 -0.52 9.17 -11.82
CA SER A 56 -1.81 8.69 -11.29
C SER A 56 -2.94 9.69 -11.55
N LEU A 57 -2.66 11.00 -11.41
CA LEU A 57 -3.62 12.05 -11.76
C LEU A 57 -3.95 12.09 -13.25
N LEU A 58 -3.02 11.77 -14.17
CA LEU A 58 -3.33 11.67 -15.60
C LEU A 58 -4.44 10.63 -15.84
N GLY A 59 -4.35 9.47 -15.19
CA GLY A 59 -5.40 8.45 -15.28
C GLY A 59 -6.73 8.88 -14.67
N VAL A 60 -6.70 9.52 -13.50
CA VAL A 60 -7.90 10.10 -12.87
C VAL A 60 -8.56 11.13 -13.78
N MET A 61 -7.79 12.10 -14.30
CA MET A 61 -8.30 13.15 -15.17
C MET A 61 -8.89 12.59 -16.46
N LEU A 62 -8.21 11.66 -17.13
CA LEU A 62 -8.74 11.05 -18.36
C LEU A 62 -10.07 10.34 -18.08
N THR A 63 -10.17 9.62 -16.97
CA THR A 63 -11.41 8.97 -16.54
C THR A 63 -12.55 9.98 -16.36
N GLN A 64 -12.29 11.08 -15.66
CA GLN A 64 -13.29 12.12 -15.41
C GLN A 64 -13.65 12.95 -16.65
N ILE A 65 -12.71 13.16 -17.58
CA ILE A 65 -12.97 13.85 -18.86
C ILE A 65 -13.90 13.02 -19.73
N VAL A 66 -13.73 11.69 -19.74
CA VAL A 66 -14.54 10.79 -20.56
C VAL A 66 -15.96 10.66 -20.02
N ASN A 67 -16.10 10.50 -18.70
CA ASN A 67 -17.39 10.38 -18.05
C ASN A 67 -17.31 10.87 -16.58
N PRO A 68 -17.69 12.14 -16.33
CA PRO A 68 -17.65 12.73 -14.99
C PRO A 68 -18.43 11.91 -13.96
N GLY A 69 -17.82 11.65 -12.80
CA GLY A 69 -18.41 10.86 -11.73
C GLY A 69 -18.13 9.35 -11.81
N THR A 70 -17.40 8.89 -12.83
CA THR A 70 -16.93 7.49 -12.86
C THR A 70 -16.05 7.19 -11.64
N PRO A 71 -16.29 6.11 -10.87
CA PRO A 71 -15.47 5.76 -9.72
C PRO A 71 -14.03 5.46 -10.13
N VAL A 72 -13.07 6.16 -9.53
CA VAL A 72 -11.65 6.00 -9.85
C VAL A 72 -10.80 6.03 -8.58
N LEU A 73 -9.82 5.12 -8.51
CA LEU A 73 -8.79 5.09 -7.47
C LEU A 73 -7.52 5.76 -8.00
N PHE A 74 -7.04 6.77 -7.28
CA PHE A 74 -5.66 7.26 -7.43
C PHE A 74 -4.75 6.13 -6.94
N GLY A 75 -3.76 5.69 -7.73
CA GLY A 75 -2.99 4.49 -7.39
C GLY A 75 -1.49 4.64 -7.47
N SER A 76 -0.75 3.88 -6.68
CA SER A 76 0.71 3.84 -6.70
C SER A 76 1.20 2.40 -6.68
N VAL A 77 2.23 2.13 -7.48
CA VAL A 77 3.12 0.95 -7.40
C VAL A 77 4.57 1.45 -7.33
N ALA A 78 4.77 2.71 -6.94
CA ALA A 78 6.09 3.33 -6.94
C ALA A 78 7.06 2.59 -6.02
N THR A 79 8.26 2.32 -6.53
CA THR A 79 9.32 1.64 -5.81
C THR A 79 10.69 2.12 -6.27
N ASN A 80 11.77 1.48 -5.84
CA ASN A 80 13.15 1.70 -6.24
C ASN A 80 13.75 0.51 -6.99
N THR A 81 14.81 0.81 -7.73
CA THR A 81 15.62 -0.18 -8.46
C THR A 81 16.85 -0.56 -7.63
N ASP A 82 17.20 -1.85 -7.57
CA ASP A 82 18.50 -2.28 -7.06
C ASP A 82 19.60 -1.85 -8.03
N LEU A 83 20.48 -0.92 -7.63
CA LEU A 83 21.51 -0.39 -8.52
C LEU A 83 22.64 -1.39 -8.82
N ARG A 84 22.70 -2.54 -8.13
CA ARG A 84 23.72 -3.57 -8.36
C ARG A 84 23.42 -4.39 -9.62
N ASP A 85 22.15 -4.70 -9.85
CA ASP A 85 21.70 -5.57 -10.94
C ASP A 85 20.48 -5.05 -11.71
N LEU A 86 20.04 -3.83 -11.40
CA LEU A 86 18.94 -3.09 -12.02
C LEU A 86 17.58 -3.79 -11.91
N LYS A 87 17.39 -4.60 -10.88
CA LYS A 87 16.10 -5.27 -10.62
C LYS A 87 15.11 -4.34 -9.94
N TYR A 88 13.83 -4.59 -10.20
CA TYR A 88 12.71 -4.12 -9.39
C TYR A 88 12.88 -4.59 -7.94
N LEU A 89 12.48 -3.78 -6.96
CA LEU A 89 12.41 -4.20 -5.56
C LEU A 89 10.95 -4.10 -5.07
N ALA A 90 10.36 -5.24 -4.73
CA ALA A 90 8.98 -5.36 -4.27
C ALA A 90 8.86 -5.24 -2.74
N GLY A 91 9.95 -5.57 -2.02
CA GLY A 91 9.96 -5.65 -0.57
C GLY A 91 10.68 -4.50 0.14
N SER A 92 11.20 -3.52 -0.61
CA SER A 92 12.01 -2.45 -0.05
C SER A 92 11.22 -1.54 0.89
N VAL A 93 11.91 -0.97 1.88
CA VAL A 93 11.28 0.01 2.77
C VAL A 93 10.95 1.31 2.02
N GLU A 94 11.74 1.65 0.99
CA GLU A 94 11.47 2.77 0.09
C GLU A 94 10.12 2.61 -0.64
N MET A 95 9.75 1.39 -1.05
CA MET A 95 8.43 1.12 -1.62
C MET A 95 7.32 1.45 -0.61
N GLY A 96 7.47 0.99 0.64
CA GLY A 96 6.52 1.28 1.71
C GLY A 96 6.40 2.79 2.00
N LEU A 97 7.52 3.52 2.00
CA LEU A 97 7.53 4.98 2.19
C LEU A 97 6.87 5.73 1.03
N LEU A 98 7.16 5.35 -0.22
CA LEU A 98 6.55 5.96 -1.40
C LEU A 98 5.03 5.76 -1.42
N ASN A 99 4.57 4.56 -1.09
CA ASN A 99 3.13 4.27 -1.04
C ASN A 99 2.46 4.97 0.15
N ALA A 100 3.12 5.04 1.31
CA ALA A 100 2.61 5.82 2.45
C ALA A 100 2.49 7.32 2.12
N ALA A 101 3.48 7.89 1.42
CA ALA A 101 3.40 9.27 0.94
C ALA A 101 2.33 9.44 -0.16
N GLY A 102 2.18 8.45 -1.04
CA GLY A 102 1.10 8.39 -2.02
C GLY A 102 -0.29 8.43 -1.38
N ALA A 103 -0.49 7.76 -0.24
CA ALA A 103 -1.73 7.82 0.52
C ALA A 103 -2.03 9.23 1.02
N GLN A 104 -1.02 9.95 1.52
CA GLN A 104 -1.16 11.35 1.93
C GLN A 104 -1.51 12.26 0.75
N MET A 105 -0.93 12.01 -0.43
CA MET A 105 -1.29 12.73 -1.66
C MET A 105 -2.73 12.43 -2.08
N ALA A 106 -3.17 11.17 -2.01
CA ALA A 106 -4.54 10.78 -2.31
C ALA A 106 -5.55 11.50 -1.38
N GLN A 107 -5.23 11.57 -0.08
CA GLN A 107 -6.02 12.31 0.92
C GLN A 107 -6.06 13.81 0.60
N PHE A 108 -4.94 14.41 0.20
CA PHE A 108 -4.89 15.81 -0.24
C PHE A 108 -5.83 16.09 -1.43
N TYR A 109 -5.86 15.18 -2.40
CA TYR A 109 -6.78 15.27 -3.54
C TYR A 109 -8.20 14.76 -3.26
N GLN A 110 -8.46 14.28 -2.04
CA GLN A 110 -9.74 13.69 -1.62
C GLN A 110 -10.18 12.51 -2.51
N LEU A 111 -9.21 11.68 -2.93
CA LEU A 111 -9.42 10.50 -3.75
C LEU A 111 -9.13 9.23 -2.94
N PRO A 112 -9.87 8.13 -3.19
CA PRO A 112 -9.54 6.86 -2.60
C PRO A 112 -8.23 6.31 -3.19
N PHE A 113 -7.41 5.68 -2.34
CA PHE A 113 -6.07 5.26 -2.68
C PHE A 113 -5.93 3.75 -2.91
N TYR A 114 -5.35 3.42 -4.06
CA TYR A 114 -4.81 2.10 -4.38
C TYR A 114 -3.31 2.11 -4.09
N ALA A 115 -2.90 1.49 -3.00
CA ALA A 115 -1.50 1.28 -2.64
C ALA A 115 -1.02 -0.09 -3.12
N THR A 116 0.30 -0.27 -3.14
CA THR A 116 0.94 -1.58 -3.25
C THR A 116 1.81 -1.83 -2.02
N GLY A 117 1.75 -3.04 -1.45
CA GLY A 117 2.53 -3.46 -0.29
C GLY A 117 2.34 -4.94 0.02
N GLY A 118 3.14 -5.52 0.91
CA GLY A 118 2.99 -6.93 1.35
C GLY A 118 3.77 -7.95 0.52
N MET A 119 4.55 -7.49 -0.45
CA MET A 119 5.42 -8.36 -1.27
C MET A 119 6.78 -8.56 -0.62
N THR A 120 7.52 -9.54 -1.14
CA THR A 120 8.93 -9.77 -0.79
C THR A 120 9.78 -10.07 -2.01
N ASP A 121 11.04 -9.67 -1.94
CA ASP A 121 12.09 -10.02 -2.88
C ASP A 121 12.77 -11.34 -2.51
N SER A 122 12.41 -11.96 -1.37
CA SER A 122 12.91 -13.29 -1.01
C SER A 122 12.45 -14.36 -1.98
N LYS A 123 13.29 -15.39 -2.13
CA LYS A 123 13.09 -16.56 -3.00
C LYS A 123 12.57 -17.76 -2.19
N THR A 124 12.53 -17.61 -0.87
CA THR A 124 12.14 -18.65 0.07
C THR A 124 11.37 -18.04 1.23
N LEU A 125 10.68 -18.85 2.02
CA LEU A 125 10.00 -18.40 3.24
C LEU A 125 10.99 -18.28 4.40
N ASP A 126 11.77 -17.20 4.37
CA ASP A 126 12.76 -16.87 5.38
C ASP A 126 12.42 -15.58 6.13
N ALA A 127 13.36 -15.08 6.93
CA ALA A 127 13.17 -13.85 7.68
C ALA A 127 12.92 -12.64 6.76
N GLN A 128 13.54 -12.60 5.57
CA GLN A 128 13.34 -11.54 4.58
C GLN A 128 11.89 -11.53 4.08
N SER A 129 11.35 -12.70 3.75
CA SER A 129 9.94 -12.85 3.40
C SER A 129 8.99 -12.23 4.43
N GLY A 130 9.31 -12.38 5.72
CA GLY A 130 8.52 -11.84 6.82
C GLY A 130 8.65 -10.33 6.98
N TYR A 131 9.87 -9.82 7.15
CA TYR A 131 10.03 -8.41 7.51
C TYR A 131 9.65 -7.47 6.35
N GLU A 132 9.88 -7.85 5.09
CA GLU A 132 9.54 -7.00 3.93
C GLU A 132 8.03 -6.84 3.79
N SER A 133 7.31 -7.95 3.86
CA SER A 133 5.85 -7.99 3.79
C SER A 133 5.23 -7.20 4.96
N ALA A 134 5.76 -7.41 6.17
CA ALA A 134 5.27 -6.74 7.37
C ALA A 134 5.51 -5.22 7.34
N LEU A 135 6.73 -4.77 7.00
CA LEU A 135 7.07 -3.35 7.00
C LEU A 135 6.30 -2.58 5.93
N THR A 136 6.26 -3.09 4.69
CA THR A 136 5.54 -2.42 3.60
C THR A 136 4.03 -2.42 3.83
N GLY A 137 3.47 -3.54 4.28
CA GLY A 137 2.05 -3.66 4.63
C GLY A 137 1.65 -2.71 5.75
N LEU A 138 2.43 -2.65 6.83
CA LEU A 138 2.15 -1.77 7.97
C LEU A 138 2.22 -0.29 7.59
N LEU A 139 3.24 0.13 6.83
CA LEU A 139 3.38 1.52 6.38
C LEU A 139 2.20 1.95 5.51
N CYS A 140 1.81 1.12 4.54
CA CYS A 140 0.66 1.40 3.67
C CYS A 140 -0.63 1.49 4.49
N ALA A 141 -0.88 0.52 5.37
CA ALA A 141 -2.10 0.47 6.16
C ALA A 141 -2.23 1.67 7.11
N LEU A 142 -1.19 1.98 7.90
CA LEU A 142 -1.22 3.09 8.86
C LEU A 142 -1.22 4.47 8.18
N SER A 143 -0.79 4.57 6.92
CA SER A 143 -0.90 5.81 6.13
C SER A 143 -2.32 6.11 5.63
N GLY A 144 -3.26 5.17 5.80
CA GLY A 144 -4.66 5.34 5.39
C GLY A 144 -4.93 4.94 3.94
N ALA A 145 -4.18 3.96 3.40
CA ALA A 145 -4.52 3.36 2.11
C ALA A 145 -5.90 2.68 2.14
N ASN A 146 -6.71 2.87 1.11
CA ASN A 146 -8.06 2.29 1.04
C ASN A 146 -8.06 0.88 0.45
N PHE A 147 -7.12 0.59 -0.43
CA PHE A 147 -6.95 -0.70 -1.07
C PHE A 147 -5.45 -0.99 -1.20
N ILE A 148 -4.95 -2.03 -0.52
CA ILE A 148 -3.56 -2.47 -0.64
C ILE A 148 -3.54 -3.67 -1.59
N HIS A 149 -3.05 -3.44 -2.80
CA HIS A 149 -2.81 -4.49 -3.79
C HIS A 149 -1.56 -5.30 -3.44
N ASP A 150 -1.49 -6.52 -3.97
CA ASP A 150 -0.38 -7.46 -3.79
C ASP A 150 -0.10 -7.86 -2.33
N ALA A 151 -1.06 -7.59 -1.43
CA ALA A 151 -0.90 -7.72 0.02
C ALA A 151 -0.55 -9.12 0.54
N ALA A 152 -0.76 -10.17 -0.26
CA ALA A 152 -0.47 -11.54 0.14
C ALA A 152 -0.05 -12.43 -1.03
N GLY A 153 0.84 -13.38 -0.74
CA GLY A 153 1.20 -14.51 -1.61
C GLY A 153 2.31 -14.24 -2.62
N LEU A 154 2.66 -12.98 -2.89
CA LEU A 154 3.65 -12.61 -3.90
C LEU A 154 5.09 -12.58 -3.37
N MET A 155 6.00 -13.16 -4.16
CA MET A 155 7.41 -13.34 -3.88
C MET A 155 8.25 -13.08 -5.14
N GLU A 156 9.58 -13.04 -4.97
CA GLU A 156 10.54 -12.92 -6.08
C GLU A 156 10.23 -11.76 -7.03
N PHE A 157 10.12 -10.54 -6.50
CA PHE A 157 9.83 -9.37 -7.32
C PHE A 157 8.45 -9.46 -8.02
N ALA A 158 7.45 -10.01 -7.32
CA ALA A 158 6.11 -10.30 -7.83
C ALA A 158 6.04 -11.34 -8.98
N MET A 159 7.12 -12.09 -9.23
CA MET A 159 7.16 -13.10 -10.29
C MET A 159 6.57 -14.44 -9.85
N THR A 160 6.42 -14.66 -8.54
CA THR A 160 6.00 -15.95 -7.98
C THR A 160 4.86 -15.78 -7.00
N VAL A 161 3.86 -16.65 -7.11
CA VAL A 161 2.80 -16.82 -6.11
C VAL A 161 3.08 -18.08 -5.30
N SER A 162 3.13 -17.97 -3.97
CA SER A 162 3.26 -19.10 -3.05
C SER A 162 2.04 -19.22 -2.15
N TYR A 163 1.51 -20.44 -2.05
CA TYR A 163 0.39 -20.76 -1.16
C TYR A 163 0.80 -20.70 0.32
N GLU A 164 2.02 -21.12 0.63
CA GLU A 164 2.59 -21.05 1.96
C GLU A 164 2.83 -19.59 2.37
N LYS A 165 3.25 -18.74 1.42
CA LYS A 165 3.34 -17.28 1.63
C LYS A 165 1.98 -16.67 1.92
N TYR A 166 0.90 -17.10 1.26
CA TYR A 166 -0.46 -16.63 1.60
C TYR A 166 -0.83 -16.90 3.07
N VAL A 167 -0.48 -18.06 3.62
CA VAL A 167 -0.77 -18.39 5.03
C VAL A 167 0.03 -17.47 5.96
N MET A 168 1.32 -17.27 5.65
CA MET A 168 2.20 -16.39 6.41
C MET A 168 1.74 -14.92 6.34
N ASP A 169 1.36 -14.44 5.16
CA ASP A 169 0.87 -13.08 4.97
C ASP A 169 -0.48 -12.87 5.63
N ASN A 170 -1.34 -13.89 5.68
CA ASN A 170 -2.60 -13.78 6.41
C ASN A 170 -2.38 -13.47 7.91
N GLU A 171 -1.38 -14.08 8.54
CA GLU A 171 -1.00 -13.77 9.93
C GLU A 171 -0.41 -12.35 10.03
N ILE A 172 0.49 -11.98 9.12
CA ILE A 172 1.09 -10.64 9.08
C ILE A 172 0.01 -9.56 8.91
N LEU A 173 -0.91 -9.75 7.98
CA LEU A 173 -2.02 -8.84 7.72
C LEU A 173 -2.98 -8.78 8.91
N GLY A 174 -3.20 -9.89 9.62
CA GLY A 174 -3.93 -9.88 10.89
C GLY A 174 -3.30 -8.95 11.92
N MET A 175 -1.97 -9.01 12.09
CA MET A 175 -1.23 -8.09 12.97
C MET A 175 -1.28 -6.64 12.47
N VAL A 176 -1.18 -6.41 11.17
CA VAL A 176 -1.29 -5.07 10.55
C VAL A 176 -2.68 -4.48 10.81
N MET A 177 -3.75 -5.24 10.60
CA MET A 177 -5.11 -4.77 10.86
C MET A 177 -5.35 -4.51 12.35
N ARG A 178 -4.78 -5.33 13.24
CA ARG A 178 -4.81 -5.04 14.68
C ARG A 178 -4.10 -3.71 14.99
N ALA A 179 -3.01 -3.38 14.30
CA ALA A 179 -2.36 -2.07 14.46
C ALA A 179 -3.24 -0.92 13.94
N VAL A 180 -3.95 -1.13 12.83
CA VAL A 180 -4.92 -0.15 12.28
C VAL A 180 -6.07 0.15 13.25
N ASP A 181 -6.54 -0.85 14.01
CA ASP A 181 -7.56 -0.65 15.06
C ASP A 181 -7.12 0.33 16.16
N GLY A 182 -5.81 0.57 16.28
CA GLY A 182 -5.23 1.50 17.24
C GLY A 182 -5.48 1.09 18.69
N ILE A 183 -5.61 2.11 19.55
CA ILE A 183 -5.89 1.94 20.98
C ILE A 183 -7.29 2.52 21.25
N LYS A 184 -8.21 1.66 21.68
CA LYS A 184 -9.52 2.10 22.18
C LYS A 184 -9.33 2.80 23.52
N VAL A 185 -9.78 4.04 23.64
CA VAL A 185 -9.69 4.85 24.86
C VAL A 185 -11.09 5.20 25.35
N ASP A 186 -11.50 4.59 26.45
CA ASP A 186 -12.72 4.86 27.19
C ASP A 186 -12.54 4.51 28.68
N ASP A 187 -13.57 4.73 29.50
CA ASP A 187 -13.50 4.50 30.95
C ASP A 187 -13.17 3.04 31.31
N ASP A 188 -13.63 2.07 30.51
CA ASP A 188 -13.36 0.65 30.72
C ASP A 188 -11.90 0.31 30.32
N THR A 189 -11.45 0.75 29.14
CA THR A 189 -10.09 0.43 28.64
C THR A 189 -8.97 1.17 29.36
N LEU A 190 -9.29 2.29 30.03
CA LEU A 190 -8.37 2.94 30.97
C LEU A 190 -8.12 2.09 32.22
N ALA A 191 -9.08 1.23 32.60
CA ALA A 191 -9.00 0.32 33.74
C ALA A 191 -8.55 0.99 35.07
N PHE A 192 -8.92 2.27 35.27
CA PHE A 192 -8.37 3.08 36.36
C PHE A 192 -8.69 2.52 37.76
N ASP A 193 -9.93 2.07 37.98
CA ASP A 193 -10.35 1.48 39.26
C ASP A 193 -9.61 0.18 39.55
N LEU A 194 -9.36 -0.65 38.53
CA LEU A 194 -8.59 -1.87 38.66
C LEU A 194 -7.13 -1.57 39.03
N ILE A 195 -6.50 -0.59 38.37
CA ILE A 195 -5.13 -0.16 38.69
C ILE A 195 -5.03 0.28 40.16
N LYS A 196 -6.02 1.06 40.64
CA LYS A 196 -6.09 1.49 42.04
C LYS A 196 -6.29 0.32 43.02
N GLN A 197 -7.11 -0.67 42.64
CA GLN A 197 -7.38 -1.86 43.45
C GLN A 197 -6.14 -2.75 43.60
N VAL A 198 -5.41 -2.99 42.51
CA VAL A 198 -4.18 -3.81 42.50
C VAL A 198 -3.07 -3.11 43.28
N GLY A 199 -2.90 -1.80 43.06
CA GLY A 199 -1.95 -0.97 43.79
C GLY A 199 -0.47 -1.25 43.47
N PRO A 200 0.46 -0.51 44.10
CA PRO A 200 1.89 -0.63 43.83
C PRO A 200 2.46 -2.01 44.16
N GLY A 201 3.13 -2.64 43.19
CA GLY A 201 3.81 -3.93 43.36
C GLY A 201 2.91 -5.17 43.22
N GLY A 202 1.62 -4.99 42.96
CA GLY A 202 0.70 -6.08 42.60
C GLY A 202 0.77 -6.48 41.12
N ASP A 203 -0.03 -7.48 40.76
CA ASP A 203 -0.21 -7.95 39.38
C ASP A 203 -1.71 -8.07 39.02
N PHE A 204 -1.99 -8.20 37.73
CA PHE A 204 -3.37 -8.24 37.19
C PHE A 204 -3.84 -9.64 36.79
N ILE A 205 -3.02 -10.69 36.96
CA ILE A 205 -3.26 -12.02 36.38
C ILE A 205 -4.54 -12.66 36.95
N ALA A 206 -4.84 -12.41 38.23
CA ALA A 206 -6.03 -12.94 38.89
C ALA A 206 -7.26 -12.02 38.80
N ALA A 207 -7.14 -10.84 38.18
CA ALA A 207 -8.26 -9.90 38.05
C ALA A 207 -9.21 -10.36 36.94
N ARG A 208 -10.52 -10.35 37.22
CA ARG A 208 -11.55 -10.73 36.23
C ARG A 208 -11.52 -9.92 34.92
N HIS A 209 -10.96 -8.72 34.96
CA HIS A 209 -10.81 -7.86 33.78
C HIS A 209 -9.80 -8.44 32.76
N THR A 210 -8.85 -9.25 33.22
CA THR A 210 -7.81 -9.91 32.42
C THR A 210 -8.26 -11.27 31.95
#